data_AF-A0A966UT35-F1
#
_entry.id   AF-A0A966UT35-F1
#
_cell.length_a   1.000
_cell.length_b   1.000
_cell.length_c   1.000
_cell.angle_alpha   90.00
_cell.angle_beta   90.00
_cell.angle_gamma   90.00
#
_symmetry.space_group_name_H-M   'P 1'
#
loop_
_entity.id
_entity.type
_entity.pdbx_description
1 polymer ?
#
loop_
_entity_poly.entity_id
_entity_poly.type
_entity_poly.pdbx_seq_one_letter_code
_entity_poly.pdbx_strand_id
1 'polypeptide(L)'
;MAHREPDLTLVLDLAPTEARSRALRRPRPAGQKDRLEDLDIGFYEKVAQGYRALAQREPKRVKLIDASGSREETFALIQKELRHAFSSLPR
;
A
#
# COMPACT_ATOMS: atom_id res chain seq x y z
N MET A 1 0.34 -14.88 25.48
CA MET A 1 1.41 -14.16 24.76
C MET A 1 0.74 -13.01 24.00
N ALA A 2 1.27 -11.79 24.08
CA ALA A 2 0.63 -10.64 23.43
C ALA A 2 0.81 -10.72 21.91
N HIS A 3 -0.31 -10.79 21.17
CA HIS A 3 -0.31 -10.63 19.71
C HIS A 3 -0.06 -9.14 19.40
N ARG A 4 1.12 -8.82 18.85
CA ARG A 4 1.56 -7.44 18.58
C ARG A 4 1.62 -7.09 17.10
N GLU A 5 1.21 -8.02 16.25
CA GLU A 5 1.17 -7.81 14.80
C GLU A 5 -0.25 -7.43 14.37
N PRO A 6 -0.40 -6.59 13.32
CA PRO A 6 -1.72 -6.32 12.76
C PRO A 6 -2.37 -7.60 12.26
N ASP A 7 -3.65 -7.80 12.57
CA ASP A 7 -4.44 -8.94 12.07
C ASP A 7 -4.57 -8.92 10.53
N LEU A 8 -4.56 -7.72 9.95
CA LEU A 8 -4.55 -7.48 8.51
C LEU A 8 -3.67 -6.28 8.16
N THR A 9 -2.88 -6.41 7.10
CA THR A 9 -2.07 -5.37 6.47
C THR A 9 -2.40 -5.36 4.98
N LEU A 10 -2.90 -4.24 4.48
CA LEU A 10 -3.19 -4.05 3.07
C LEU A 10 -2.07 -3.22 2.44
N VAL A 11 -1.34 -3.81 1.50
CA VAL A 11 -0.31 -3.12 0.73
C VAL A 11 -0.94 -2.68 -0.58
N LEU A 12 -1.02 -1.37 -0.80
CA LEU A 12 -1.43 -0.81 -2.08
C LEU A 12 -0.24 -0.89 -3.05
N ASP A 13 -0.21 -1.95 -3.85
CA ASP A 13 0.87 -2.23 -4.77
C ASP A 13 0.71 -1.43 -6.06
N LEU A 14 1.75 -0.69 -6.41
CA LEU A 14 1.81 0.15 -7.59
C LEU A 14 3.25 0.15 -8.11
N ALA A 15 3.43 0.28 -9.42
CA ALA A 15 4.75 0.49 -9.99
C ALA A 15 5.41 1.74 -9.36
N PRO A 16 6.64 1.66 -8.83
CA PRO A 16 7.31 2.80 -8.19
C PRO A 16 7.36 4.06 -9.05
N THR A 17 7.53 3.90 -10.35
CA THR A 17 7.55 5.00 -11.33
C THR A 17 6.20 5.71 -11.41
N GLU A 18 5.11 4.95 -11.40
CA GLU A 18 3.75 5.49 -11.40
C GLU A 18 3.40 6.14 -10.06
N ALA A 19 3.78 5.51 -8.95
CA ALA A 19 3.61 6.08 -7.60
C ALA A 19 4.29 7.45 -7.48
N ARG A 20 5.53 7.57 -7.99
CA ARG A 20 6.27 8.84 -8.04
C ARG A 20 5.57 9.89 -8.90
N SER A 21 5.08 9.49 -10.09
CA SER A 21 4.32 10.38 -10.96
C SER A 21 3.07 10.94 -10.27
N ARG A 22 2.33 10.08 -9.54
CA ARG A 22 1.15 10.49 -8.76
C ARG A 22 1.53 11.42 -7.60
N ALA A 23 2.62 11.16 -6.89
CA ALA A 23 3.10 12.01 -5.79
C ALA A 23 3.47 13.43 -6.26
N LEU A 24 4.16 13.55 -7.41
CA LEU A 24 4.55 14.85 -7.98
C LEU A 24 3.35 15.73 -8.39
N ARG A 25 2.19 15.13 -8.65
CA ARG A 25 0.94 15.84 -9.01
C ARG A 25 0.15 16.33 -7.81
N ARG A 26 0.49 15.90 -6.58
CA ARG A 26 -0.23 16.32 -5.37
C ARG A 26 0.18 17.74 -4.97
N PRO A 27 -0.78 18.64 -4.63
CA PRO A 27 -0.44 19.93 -4.06
C PRO A 27 0.34 19.72 -2.76
N ARG A 28 1.55 20.28 -2.67
CA ARG A 28 2.36 20.22 -1.45
C ARG A 28 2.24 21.54 -0.68
N PRO A 29 2.04 21.50 0.65
CA PRO A 29 2.23 22.68 1.48
C PRO A 29 3.64 23.24 1.26
N ALA A 30 3.76 24.56 1.07
CA ALA A 30 5.06 25.19 0.85
C ALA A 30 6.01 24.90 2.03
N GLY A 31 7.21 24.41 1.74
CA GLY A 31 8.28 24.19 2.73
C GLY A 31 8.45 22.76 3.26
N GLN A 32 7.59 21.80 2.89
CA GLN A 32 7.84 20.38 3.20
C GLN A 32 8.59 19.70 2.05
N LYS A 33 9.93 19.64 2.17
CA LYS A 33 10.72 18.60 1.51
C LYS A 33 10.60 17.34 2.35
N ASP A 34 9.89 16.34 1.85
CA ASP A 34 9.90 15.03 2.46
C ASP A 34 11.21 14.33 2.07
N ARG A 35 12.03 13.97 3.07
CA ARG A 35 13.32 13.29 2.88
C ARG A 35 13.18 11.99 2.11
N LEU A 36 12.00 11.36 2.16
CA LEU A 36 11.72 10.17 1.37
C LEU A 36 11.54 10.50 -0.12
N GLU A 37 10.89 11.61 -0.46
CA GLU A 37 10.61 12.01 -1.85
C GLU A 37 11.87 12.37 -2.65
N ASP A 38 12.96 12.72 -1.95
CA ASP A 38 14.27 13.00 -2.52
C ASP A 38 15.11 11.72 -2.76
N LEU A 39 14.61 10.53 -2.38
CA LEU A 39 15.30 9.25 -2.64
C LEU A 39 15.15 8.81 -4.10
N ASP A 40 16.16 8.07 -4.58
CA ASP A 40 16.18 7.53 -5.94
C ASP A 40 15.10 6.45 -6.16
N ILE A 41 14.70 6.27 -7.43
CA ILE A 41 13.73 5.24 -7.83
C ILE A 41 14.15 3.84 -7.38
N GLY A 42 15.45 3.52 -7.37
CA GLY A 42 15.96 2.22 -6.93
C GLY A 42 15.69 1.94 -5.44
N PHE A 43 15.53 2.97 -4.60
CA PHE A 43 15.09 2.80 -3.22
C PHE A 43 13.63 2.30 -3.18
N TYR A 44 12.75 2.96 -3.93
CA TYR A 44 11.33 2.59 -3.97
C TYR A 44 11.09 1.21 -4.58
N GLU A 45 11.90 0.81 -5.57
CA GLU A 45 11.88 -0.55 -6.11
C GLU A 45 12.19 -1.61 -5.04
N LYS A 46 13.23 -1.38 -4.23
CA LYS A 46 13.57 -2.28 -3.11
C LYS A 46 12.45 -2.33 -2.06
N VAL A 47 11.84 -1.19 -1.75
CA VAL A 47 10.69 -1.12 -0.82
C VAL A 47 9.51 -1.94 -1.36
N ALA A 48 9.14 -1.75 -2.64
CA ALA A 48 8.05 -2.49 -3.27
C ALA A 48 8.34 -4.00 -3.29
N GLN A 49 9.56 -4.41 -3.62
CA GLN A 49 9.98 -5.81 -3.57
C GLN A 49 9.89 -6.39 -2.14
N GLY A 50 10.30 -5.61 -1.13
CA GLY A 50 10.20 -6.00 0.27
C GLY A 50 8.75 -6.29 0.71
N TYR A 51 7.81 -5.43 0.34
CA TYR A 51 6.39 -5.66 0.62
C TYR A 51 5.80 -6.84 -0.14
N ARG A 52 6.16 -7.03 -1.41
CA ARG A 52 5.72 -8.20 -2.19
C ARG A 52 6.25 -9.51 -1.60
N ALA A 53 7.51 -9.53 -1.18
CA ALA A 53 8.11 -10.68 -0.51
C ALA A 53 7.46 -10.95 0.87
N LEU A 54 7.13 -9.89 1.62
CA LEU A 54 6.39 -10.00 2.89
C LEU A 54 4.99 -10.61 2.67
N ALA A 55 4.26 -10.16 1.65
CA ALA A 55 2.95 -10.71 1.31
C ALA A 55 3.01 -12.20 0.91
N GLN A 56 4.09 -12.62 0.24
CA GLN A 56 4.32 -14.03 -0.07
C GLN A 56 4.65 -14.86 1.17
N ARG A 57 5.43 -14.32 2.10
CA ARG A 57 5.79 -15.02 3.35
C ARG A 57 4.63 -15.10 4.33
N GLU A 58 3.78 -14.09 4.36
CA GLU A 58 2.71 -13.94 5.37
C GLU A 58 1.33 -13.72 4.72
N PRO A 59 0.89 -14.61 3.79
CA PRO A 59 -0.28 -14.39 2.95
C PRO A 59 -1.60 -14.39 3.72
N LYS A 60 -1.60 -14.83 4.98
CA LYS A 60 -2.77 -14.81 5.86
C LYS A 60 -3.11 -13.40 6.35
N ARG A 61 -2.09 -12.59 6.67
CA ARG A 61 -2.28 -11.24 7.25
C ARG A 61 -1.83 -10.10 6.34
N VAL A 62 -0.97 -10.34 5.35
CA VAL A 62 -0.51 -9.32 4.41
C VAL A 62 -1.11 -9.57 3.03
N LYS A 63 -1.93 -8.63 2.54
CA LYS A 63 -2.60 -8.72 1.24
C LYS A 63 -2.12 -7.60 0.33
N LEU A 64 -1.78 -7.94 -0.91
CA LEU A 64 -1.53 -6.96 -1.96
C LEU A 64 -2.85 -6.54 -2.59
N ILE A 65 -3.05 -5.24 -2.73
CA ILE A 65 -4.15 -4.62 -3.46
C ILE A 65 -3.54 -3.96 -4.69
N ASP A 66 -3.98 -4.33 -5.89
CA ASP A 66 -3.58 -3.65 -7.11
C ASP A 66 -4.13 -2.21 -7.12
N ALA A 67 -3.23 -1.22 -7.06
CA ALA A 67 -3.57 0.19 -7.04
C ALA A 67 -3.26 0.90 -8.38
N SER A 68 -3.03 0.14 -9.46
CA SER A 68 -2.80 0.68 -10.81
C SER A 68 -4.04 1.33 -11.43
N GLY A 69 -5.22 0.89 -11.01
CA GLY A 69 -6.49 1.49 -11.42
C GLY A 69 -6.77 2.87 -10.82
N SER A 70 -8.00 3.32 -11.02
CA SER A 70 -8.59 4.49 -10.38
C SER A 70 -8.70 4.33 -8.86
N ARG A 71 -8.95 5.44 -8.18
CA ARG A 71 -9.18 5.45 -6.73
C ARG A 71 -10.40 4.60 -6.37
N GLU A 72 -11.45 4.66 -7.17
CA GLU A 72 -12.71 3.95 -6.97
C GLU A 72 -12.52 2.43 -7.15
N GLU A 73 -11.75 2.00 -8.16
CA GLU A 73 -11.38 0.59 -8.34
C GLU A 73 -10.53 0.08 -7.18
N THR A 74 -9.51 0.84 -6.79
CA THR A 74 -8.66 0.50 -5.62
C THR A 74 -9.50 0.38 -4.35
N PHE A 75 -10.45 1.30 -4.14
CA PHE A 75 -11.34 1.29 -2.99
C PHE A 75 -12.25 0.06 -2.98
N ALA A 76 -12.81 -0.33 -4.12
CA ALA A 76 -13.63 -1.53 -4.23
C ALA A 76 -12.85 -2.81 -3.87
N LEU A 77 -11.57 -2.89 -4.27
CA LEU A 77 -10.68 -3.99 -3.89
C LEU A 77 -10.39 -4.01 -2.38
N ILE A 78 -10.11 -2.86 -1.78
CA ILE A 78 -9.94 -2.74 -0.32
C ILE A 78 -11.20 -3.23 0.41
N GLN A 79 -12.38 -2.76 0.01
CA GLN A 79 -13.64 -3.17 0.62
C GLN A 79 -13.89 -4.67 0.49
N LYS A 80 -13.51 -5.28 -0.65
CA LYS A 80 -13.58 -6.72 -0.85
C LYS A 80 -12.71 -7.48 0.15
N GLU A 81 -11.45 -7.10 0.29
CA GLU A 81 -10.53 -7.75 1.24
C GLU A 81 -10.94 -7.56 2.70
N LEU A 82 -11.45 -6.37 3.06
CA LEU A 82 -11.96 -6.13 4.41
C LEU A 82 -13.16 -7.03 4.75
N ARG A 83 -14.10 -7.21 3.82
CA ARG A 83 -15.24 -8.14 4.01
C ARG A 83 -14.80 -9.59 4.15
N HIS A 84 -13.77 -9.99 3.40
CA HIS A 84 -13.21 -11.33 3.51
C HIS A 84 -12.51 -11.55 4.86
N ALA A 85 -11.74 -10.57 5.33
CA ALA A 85 -10.99 -10.66 6.58
C ALA A 85 -11.87 -10.52 7.82
N PHE A 86 -12.93 -9.70 7.75
CA PHE A 86 -13.78 -9.38 8.89
C PHE A 86 -15.25 -9.52 8.51
N SER A 87 -15.80 -10.71 8.74
CA SER A 87 -17.21 -11.04 8.47
C SER A 87 -18.22 -10.26 9.33
N SER A 88 -17.76 -9.56 10.36
CA SER A 88 -18.58 -8.79 11.30
C SER A 88 -18.56 -7.27 11.08
N LEU A 89 -17.91 -6.77 10.02
CA LEU A 89 -17.93 -5.32 9.74
C LEU A 89 -19.34 -4.85 9.35
N PRO A 90 -19.84 -3.74 9.92
CA PRO A 90 -21.11 -3.15 9.50
C PRO A 90 -21.04 -2.74 8.02
N ARG A 91 -22.16 -2.94 7.31
CA ARG A 91 -22.29 -2.66 5.87
C ARG A 91 -22.42 -1.18 5.57
#